data_AF-A0A0G0GFS7-F1
#
_entry.id   AF-A0A0G0GFS7-F1
#
_cell.length_a   1.000
_cell.length_b   1.000
_cell.length_c   1.000
_cell.angle_alpha   90.00
_cell.angle_beta   90.00
_cell.angle_gamma   90.00
#
_symmetry.space_group_name_H-M   'P 1'
#
loop_
_entity.id
_entity.type
_entity.pdbx_description
1 polymer ?
#
loop_
_entity_poly.entity_id
_entity_poly.type
_entity_poly.pdbx_seq_one_letter_code
_entity_poly.pdbx_strand_id
1 'polypeptide(L)'
;MTFFDKIKQKIWHFVYEFFLPVQRFLLKHHIIHHENKRQKYHIGWLAPGKTLEELKLHLHSKWGFGNHFIAWTDNGQVLSWRKLTDFQDQYHLRVFSDGEIRGHFEFTPEAHPIEHFKEKGEVNKREDFLKFLSDFVVKGIHVSSLEMDPDAYSPDSEIVMEEKK
;
A
#
# COMPACT_ATOMS: atom_id res chain seq x y z
N MET A 1 -13.45 16.71 -0.81
CA MET A 1 -12.57 17.17 0.29
C MET A 1 -13.11 18.44 0.89
N THR A 2 -13.19 18.50 2.22
CA THR A 2 -13.53 19.70 2.98
C THR A 2 -12.33 20.66 3.08
N PHE A 3 -12.56 21.88 3.57
CA PHE A 3 -11.47 22.84 3.84
C PHE A 3 -10.47 22.30 4.88
N PHE A 4 -10.98 21.63 5.92
CA PHE A 4 -10.15 21.01 6.96
C PHE A 4 -9.31 19.86 6.42
N ASP A 5 -9.84 19.05 5.50
CA ASP A 5 -9.08 17.96 4.88
C ASP A 5 -7.87 18.49 4.10
N LYS A 6 -8.02 19.60 3.38
CA LYS A 6 -6.91 20.25 2.67
C LYS A 6 -5.81 20.75 3.61
N ILE A 7 -6.17 21.22 4.80
CA ILE A 7 -5.20 21.64 5.82
C ILE A 7 -4.47 20.40 6.36
N LYS A 8 -5.21 19.35 6.73
CA LYS A 8 -4.61 18.09 7.20
C LYS A 8 -3.66 17.50 6.16
N GLN A 9 -4.06 17.46 4.88
CA GLN A 9 -3.23 16.96 3.79
C GLN A 9 -1.90 17.72 3.71
N LYS A 10 -1.91 19.05 3.81
CA LYS A 10 -0.67 19.85 3.83
C LYS A 10 0.23 19.54 5.03
N ILE A 11 -0.36 19.34 6.21
CA ILE A 11 0.39 18.94 7.41
C ILE A 11 1.03 17.57 7.18
N TRP A 12 0.29 16.62 6.61
CA TRP A 12 0.81 15.29 6.33
C TRP A 12 1.91 15.28 5.28
N HIS A 13 1.83 16.13 4.25
CA HIS A 13 2.95 16.32 3.30
C HIS A 13 4.24 16.74 4.01
N PHE A 14 4.14 17.65 4.97
CA PHE A 14 5.29 18.01 5.80
C PHE A 14 5.75 16.84 6.69
N VAL A 15 4.83 16.11 7.31
CA VAL A 15 5.16 14.95 8.15
C VAL A 15 5.84 13.84 7.34
N TYR A 16 5.46 13.62 6.09
CA TYR A 16 6.04 12.58 5.23
C TYR A 16 7.56 12.72 5.08
N GLU A 17 8.08 13.94 4.99
CA GLU A 17 9.52 14.20 4.89
C GLU A 17 10.29 13.69 6.11
N PHE A 18 9.66 13.66 7.29
CA PHE A 18 10.29 13.25 8.54
C PHE A 18 9.88 11.86 9.02
N PHE A 19 8.79 11.31 8.49
CA PHE A 19 8.19 10.08 9.00
C PHE A 19 9.15 8.89 8.88
N LEU A 20 9.76 8.67 7.72
CA LEU A 20 10.65 7.52 7.51
C LEU A 20 11.90 7.55 8.41
N PRO A 21 12.65 8.67 8.53
CA PRO A 21 13.74 8.77 9.50
C PRO A 21 13.29 8.50 10.95
N VAL A 22 12.16 9.07 11.36
CA VAL A 22 11.63 8.92 12.73
C VAL A 22 11.18 7.48 12.99
N GLN A 23 10.43 6.86 12.07
CA GLN A 23 9.97 5.48 12.21
C GLN A 23 11.17 4.52 12.34
N ARG A 24 12.19 4.67 11.49
CA ARG A 24 13.42 3.86 11.56
C ARG A 24 14.15 4.05 12.89
N PHE A 25 14.23 5.28 13.40
CA PHE A 25 14.81 5.58 14.70
C PHE A 25 14.02 4.89 15.84
N LEU A 26 12.70 5.06 15.88
CA LEU A 26 11.84 4.48 16.92
C LEU A 26 11.87 2.94 16.90
N LEU A 27 11.90 2.31 15.72
CA LEU A 27 12.07 0.86 15.57
C LEU A 27 13.44 0.39 16.06
N LYS A 28 14.52 1.06 15.66
CA LYS A 28 15.90 0.73 16.09
C LYS A 28 16.04 0.80 17.62
N HIS A 29 15.37 1.77 18.24
CA HIS A 29 15.38 1.96 19.69
C HIS A 29 14.31 1.15 20.42
N HIS A 30 13.56 0.29 19.73
CA HIS A 30 12.50 -0.57 20.30
C HIS A 30 11.42 0.23 21.06
N ILE A 31 11.22 1.50 20.70
CA ILE A 31 10.20 2.38 21.30
C ILE A 31 8.82 2.01 20.74
N ILE A 32 8.77 1.59 19.47
CA ILE A 32 7.59 1.03 18.83
C ILE A 32 7.90 -0.39 18.38
N HIS A 33 6.92 -1.28 18.49
CA HIS A 33 7.00 -2.67 18.07
C HIS A 33 5.83 -2.96 17.13
N HIS A 34 6.12 -3.54 15.97
CA HIS A 34 5.12 -4.08 15.06
C HIS A 34 5.30 -5.59 15.02
N GLU A 35 4.21 -6.33 15.21
CA GLU A 35 4.27 -7.78 14.99
C GLU A 35 4.50 -8.00 13.50
N ASN A 36 5.65 -8.55 13.12
CA ASN A 36 6.08 -8.82 11.74
C ASN A 36 5.24 -9.91 11.04
N LYS A 37 3.93 -9.94 11.26
CA LYS A 37 2.99 -10.86 10.64
C LYS A 37 2.46 -10.22 9.37
N ARG A 38 2.30 -11.05 8.33
CA ARG A 38 1.64 -10.63 7.10
C ARG A 38 0.18 -10.30 7.39
N GLN A 39 -0.31 -9.18 6.86
CA GLN A 39 -1.72 -8.76 6.95
C GLN A 39 -2.70 -9.85 6.53
N LYS A 40 -3.92 -9.85 7.07
CA LYS A 40 -4.85 -10.99 7.01
C LYS A 40 -5.34 -11.35 5.59
N TYR A 41 -5.47 -10.36 4.70
CA TYR A 41 -6.26 -10.49 3.49
C TYR A 41 -5.43 -10.91 2.27
N HIS A 42 -5.33 -12.22 2.08
CA HIS A 42 -4.68 -12.82 0.91
C HIS A 42 -5.49 -12.60 -0.38
N ILE A 43 -4.82 -12.19 -1.46
CA ILE A 43 -5.43 -11.97 -2.78
C ILE A 43 -5.05 -13.10 -3.75
N GLY A 44 -3.75 -13.39 -3.87
CA GLY A 44 -3.18 -14.39 -4.77
C GLY A 44 -1.64 -14.32 -4.79
N TRP A 45 -1.04 -14.77 -5.89
CA TRP A 45 0.40 -14.70 -6.15
C TRP A 45 0.66 -13.94 -7.45
N LEU A 46 1.84 -13.31 -7.55
CA LEU A 46 2.30 -12.69 -8.79
C LEU A 46 2.33 -13.73 -9.91
N ALA A 47 1.77 -13.38 -11.06
CA ALA A 47 1.72 -14.28 -12.19
C ALA A 47 3.13 -14.60 -12.73
N PRO A 48 3.39 -15.84 -13.21
CA PRO A 48 4.69 -16.21 -13.74
C PRO A 48 5.14 -15.30 -14.88
N GLY A 49 6.42 -14.90 -14.86
CA GLY A 49 7.02 -14.05 -15.88
C GLY A 49 6.66 -12.56 -15.78
N LYS A 50 5.84 -12.14 -14.81
CA LYS A 50 5.60 -10.73 -14.51
C LYS A 50 6.67 -10.20 -13.55
N THR A 51 7.08 -8.95 -13.73
CA THR A 51 8.03 -8.29 -12.81
C THR A 51 7.33 -7.31 -11.87
N LEU A 52 8.01 -6.91 -10.79
CA LEU A 52 7.51 -5.85 -9.90
C LEU A 52 7.39 -4.50 -10.63
N GLU A 53 8.30 -4.21 -11.56
CA GLU A 53 8.28 -2.97 -12.33
C GLU A 53 7.06 -2.89 -13.24
N GLU A 54 6.76 -3.97 -13.96
CA GLU A 54 5.57 -4.07 -14.80
C GLU A 54 4.28 -3.93 -13.96
N LEU A 55 4.25 -4.57 -12.79
CA LEU A 55 3.14 -4.46 -11.86
C LEU A 55 2.94 -3.02 -11.38
N LYS A 56 4.01 -2.35 -10.93
CA LYS A 56 3.99 -0.95 -10.52
C LYS A 56 3.47 -0.05 -11.64
N LEU A 57 4.01 -0.21 -12.85
CA LEU A 57 3.59 0.57 -14.01
C LEU A 57 2.09 0.36 -14.31
N HIS A 58 1.62 -0.88 -14.32
CA HIS A 58 0.20 -1.21 -14.55
C HIS A 58 -0.71 -0.62 -13.47
N LEU A 59 -0.36 -0.79 -12.19
CA LEU A 59 -1.15 -0.28 -11.07
C LEU A 59 -1.19 1.25 -11.04
N HIS A 60 -0.08 1.92 -11.32
CA HIS A 60 -0.04 3.37 -11.37
C HIS A 60 -0.82 3.91 -12.57
N SER A 61 -0.47 3.47 -13.78
CA SER A 61 -1.02 4.04 -15.02
C SER A 61 -2.52 3.79 -15.20
N LYS A 62 -3.05 2.66 -14.72
CA LYS A 62 -4.48 2.33 -14.90
C LYS A 62 -5.35 2.69 -13.71
N TRP A 63 -4.78 2.70 -12.51
CA TRP A 63 -5.56 2.76 -11.27
C TRP A 63 -5.06 3.82 -10.29
N GLY A 64 -3.98 4.54 -10.59
CA GLY A 64 -3.44 5.60 -9.75
C GLY A 64 -2.86 5.12 -8.42
N PHE A 65 -2.45 3.86 -8.33
CA PHE A 65 -1.69 3.44 -7.15
C PHE A 65 -0.34 4.14 -7.12
N GLY A 66 0.17 4.35 -5.92
CA GLY A 66 1.52 4.84 -5.71
C GLY A 66 2.03 4.50 -4.33
N ASN A 67 3.18 5.06 -3.99
CA ASN A 67 3.90 4.77 -2.78
C ASN A 67 3.08 5.13 -1.54
N HIS A 68 3.18 4.30 -0.50
CA HIS A 68 2.53 4.52 0.79
C HIS A 68 3.59 4.75 1.87
N PHE A 69 3.86 6.02 2.18
CA PHE A 69 4.96 6.40 3.09
C PHE A 69 4.68 6.11 4.57
N ILE A 70 3.42 6.06 5.00
CA ILE A 70 3.03 5.81 6.40
C ILE A 70 2.37 4.44 6.47
N ALA A 71 3.17 3.40 6.33
CA ALA A 71 2.73 2.03 6.56
C ALA A 71 3.76 1.28 7.39
N TRP A 72 3.28 0.26 8.09
CA TRP A 72 4.17 -0.77 8.61
C TRP A 72 4.87 -1.50 7.47
N THR A 73 6.12 -1.92 7.70
CA THR A 73 6.86 -2.79 6.78
C THR A 73 6.80 -4.19 7.34
N ASP A 74 6.14 -5.10 6.62
CA ASP A 74 6.11 -6.52 7.02
C ASP A 74 7.40 -7.23 6.58
N ASN A 75 7.73 -8.34 7.25
CA ASN A 75 8.88 -9.15 6.87
C ASN A 75 8.70 -9.74 5.47
N GLY A 76 9.73 -9.57 4.63
CA GLY A 76 9.74 -10.02 3.24
C GLY A 76 8.89 -9.15 2.31
N GLN A 77 8.35 -8.02 2.77
CA GLN A 77 7.65 -7.08 1.89
C GLN A 77 8.63 -6.46 0.89
N VAL A 78 8.29 -6.53 -0.40
CA VAL A 78 9.06 -5.94 -1.51
C VAL A 78 8.29 -4.84 -2.25
N LEU A 79 6.99 -4.73 -2.01
CA LEU A 79 6.14 -3.64 -2.49
C LEU A 79 5.08 -3.30 -1.46
N SER A 80 4.83 -2.00 -1.23
CA SER A 80 3.68 -1.53 -0.47
C SER A 80 3.12 -0.24 -1.05
N TRP A 81 2.00 -0.38 -1.74
CA TRP A 81 1.39 0.68 -2.53
C TRP A 81 -0.04 0.90 -2.12
N ARG A 82 -0.53 2.12 -2.27
CA ARG A 82 -1.92 2.47 -2.00
C ARG A 82 -2.60 3.13 -3.19
N LYS A 83 -3.92 3.00 -3.26
CA LYS A 83 -4.80 3.83 -4.09
C LYS A 83 -5.77 4.57 -3.19
N LEU A 84 -5.77 5.90 -3.26
CA LEU A 84 -6.74 6.73 -2.55
C LEU A 84 -8.08 6.67 -3.30
N THR A 85 -9.16 6.38 -2.59
CA THR A 85 -10.52 6.62 -3.12
C THR A 85 -10.94 8.06 -2.83
N ASP A 86 -10.60 8.54 -1.65
CA ASP A 86 -10.71 9.93 -1.25
C ASP A 86 -9.72 10.22 -0.11
N PHE A 87 -9.97 11.27 0.69
CA PHE A 87 -9.10 11.61 1.81
C PHE A 87 -9.30 10.68 3.02
N GLN A 88 -10.45 10.02 3.14
CA GLN A 88 -10.80 9.17 4.29
C GLN A 88 -10.36 7.73 4.08
N ASP A 89 -10.46 7.23 2.85
CA ASP A 89 -10.32 5.81 2.56
C ASP A 89 -9.27 5.50 1.48
N GLN A 90 -8.67 4.31 1.59
CA GLN A 90 -7.69 3.80 0.64
C GLN A 90 -7.77 2.28 0.45
N TYR A 91 -7.32 1.83 -0.72
CA TYR A 91 -6.89 0.45 -0.93
C TYR A 91 -5.40 0.35 -0.63
N HIS A 92 -4.99 -0.62 0.18
CA HIS A 92 -3.59 -0.92 0.46
C HIS A 92 -3.22 -2.27 -0.12
N LEU A 93 -2.15 -2.32 -0.89
CA LEU A 93 -1.62 -3.51 -1.56
C LEU A 93 -0.19 -3.76 -1.08
N ARG A 94 0.11 -5.02 -0.76
CA ARG A 94 1.47 -5.48 -0.46
C ARG A 94 1.84 -6.67 -1.32
N VAL A 95 3.10 -6.68 -1.77
CA VAL A 95 3.72 -7.85 -2.43
C VAL A 95 4.92 -8.28 -1.60
N PHE A 96 5.05 -9.59 -1.42
CA PHE A 96 6.13 -10.21 -0.67
C PHE A 96 7.17 -10.83 -1.60
N SER A 97 8.38 -11.06 -1.09
CA SER A 97 9.53 -11.58 -1.84
C SER A 97 9.27 -12.95 -2.46
N ASP A 98 8.36 -13.73 -1.87
CA ASP A 98 7.89 -15.01 -2.39
C ASP A 98 6.81 -14.88 -3.48
N GLY A 99 6.45 -13.67 -3.88
CA GLY A 99 5.40 -13.39 -4.86
C GLY A 99 3.99 -13.36 -4.27
N GLU A 100 3.79 -13.59 -2.97
CA GLU A 100 2.45 -13.45 -2.38
C GLU A 100 1.95 -12.01 -2.47
N ILE A 101 0.68 -11.85 -2.85
CA ILE A 101 -0.02 -10.57 -2.92
C ILE A 101 -1.12 -10.54 -1.86
N ARG A 102 -1.10 -9.52 -1.01
CA ARG A 102 -2.13 -9.24 -0.01
C ARG A 102 -2.65 -7.82 -0.16
N GLY A 103 -3.89 -7.59 0.27
CA GLY A 103 -4.45 -6.26 0.25
C GLY A 103 -5.82 -6.16 0.89
N HIS A 104 -6.12 -4.95 1.36
CA HIS A 104 -7.34 -4.62 2.07
C HIS A 104 -7.70 -3.16 1.83
N PHE A 105 -8.94 -2.83 2.17
CA PHE A 105 -9.45 -1.46 2.16
C PHE A 105 -9.52 -0.95 3.59
N GLU A 106 -9.08 0.28 3.83
CA GLU A 106 -8.94 0.85 5.17
C GLU A 106 -9.04 2.36 5.15
N PHE A 107 -9.11 2.95 6.34
CA PHE A 107 -8.96 4.39 6.49
C PHE A 107 -7.53 4.83 6.16
N THR A 108 -7.40 6.02 5.60
CA THR A 108 -6.11 6.67 5.42
C THR A 108 -5.50 7.03 6.78
N PRO A 109 -4.17 6.93 6.91
CA PRO A 109 -3.50 7.47 8.09
C PRO A 109 -3.73 8.99 8.21
N GLU A 110 -3.97 9.69 7.09
CA GLU A 110 -4.13 11.14 7.10
C GLU A 110 -5.42 11.63 7.75
N ALA A 111 -6.52 10.90 7.55
CA ALA A 111 -7.81 11.21 8.15
C ALA A 111 -7.94 10.60 9.56
N HIS A 112 -7.44 9.37 9.74
CA HIS A 112 -7.68 8.53 10.91
C HIS A 112 -6.41 7.83 11.41
N PRO A 113 -5.39 8.57 11.89
CA PRO A 113 -4.08 8.00 12.21
C PRO A 113 -4.13 6.95 13.33
N ILE A 114 -5.01 7.11 14.32
CA ILE A 114 -5.12 6.20 15.46
C ILE A 114 -5.83 4.90 15.04
N GLU A 115 -6.89 5.01 14.25
CA GLU A 115 -7.64 3.87 13.74
C GLU A 115 -6.81 3.06 12.75
N HIS A 116 -6.12 3.74 11.82
CA HIS A 116 -5.21 3.12 10.86
C HIS A 116 -4.09 2.34 11.58
N PHE A 117 -3.44 2.94 12.58
CA PHE A 117 -2.40 2.27 13.37
C PHE A 117 -2.91 1.05 14.16
N LYS A 118 -4.20 1.01 14.48
CA LYS A 118 -4.87 -0.10 15.19
C LYS A 118 -5.55 -1.08 14.22
N GLU A 119 -5.32 -0.96 12.91
CA GLU A 119 -5.94 -1.80 11.87
C GLU A 119 -7.47 -1.82 11.97
N LYS A 120 -8.07 -0.72 12.45
CA LYS A 120 -9.53 -0.59 12.58
C LYS A 120 -10.15 -0.19 11.26
N GLY A 121 -11.16 -0.94 10.84
CA GLY A 121 -11.89 -0.66 9.60
C GLY A 121 -11.32 -1.36 8.38
N GLU A 122 -10.37 -2.29 8.54
CA GLU A 122 -9.90 -3.11 7.41
C GLU A 122 -11.03 -4.00 6.87
N VAL A 123 -11.30 -3.86 5.57
CA VAL A 123 -12.32 -4.62 4.85
C VAL A 123 -11.68 -5.45 3.76
N ASN A 124 -12.09 -6.72 3.65
CA ASN A 124 -11.75 -7.56 2.52
C ASN A 124 -12.44 -7.05 1.25
N LYS A 125 -11.67 -6.49 0.32
CA LYS A 125 -12.11 -6.05 -1.01
C LYS A 125 -11.46 -6.86 -2.13
N ARG A 126 -11.29 -8.16 -1.92
CA ARG A 126 -10.56 -9.04 -2.85
C ARG A 126 -11.02 -8.93 -4.31
N GLU A 127 -12.31 -8.81 -4.56
CA GLU A 127 -12.83 -8.67 -5.93
C GLU A 127 -12.32 -7.41 -6.63
N ASP A 128 -12.20 -6.30 -5.92
CA ASP A 128 -11.67 -5.05 -6.48
C ASP A 128 -10.16 -5.18 -6.75
N PHE A 129 -9.42 -5.81 -5.84
CA PHE A 129 -8.01 -6.14 -6.09
C PHE A 129 -7.81 -7.06 -7.29
N LEU A 130 -8.66 -8.05 -7.51
CA LEU A 130 -8.59 -8.90 -8.69
C LEU A 130 -8.84 -8.09 -9.98
N LYS A 131 -9.72 -7.07 -9.96
CA LYS A 131 -9.89 -6.15 -11.09
C LYS A 131 -8.64 -5.28 -11.30
N PHE A 132 -8.07 -4.75 -10.22
CA PHE A 132 -6.88 -3.91 -10.30
C PHE A 132 -5.67 -4.69 -10.85
N LEU A 133 -5.47 -5.91 -10.37
CA LEU A 133 -4.33 -6.75 -10.72
C LEU A 133 -4.50 -7.45 -12.07
N SER A 134 -5.72 -7.79 -12.49
CA SER A 134 -5.99 -8.42 -13.79
C SER A 134 -5.13 -9.69 -14.00
N ASP A 135 -4.29 -9.72 -15.03
CA ASP A 135 -3.40 -10.82 -15.43
C ASP A 135 -2.11 -10.88 -14.60
N PHE A 136 -1.89 -9.93 -13.67
CA PHE A 136 -0.75 -9.96 -12.77
C PHE A 136 -0.93 -10.88 -11.56
N VAL A 137 -2.13 -11.41 -11.33
CA VAL A 137 -2.40 -12.27 -10.18
C VAL A 137 -2.93 -13.63 -10.60
N VAL A 138 -2.41 -14.67 -9.96
CA VAL A 138 -2.88 -16.05 -10.09
C VAL A 138 -3.36 -16.57 -8.73
N LYS A 139 -4.34 -17.48 -8.76
CA LYS A 139 -4.87 -18.14 -7.55
C LYS A 139 -3.96 -19.28 -7.07
N GLY A 140 -3.16 -19.87 -7.94
CA GLY A 140 -2.23 -20.92 -7.58
C GLY A 140 -0.98 -20.34 -6.93
N ILE A 141 -0.39 -21.07 -5.98
CA ILE A 141 0.90 -20.69 -5.40
C ILE A 141 1.93 -20.61 -6.53
N HIS A 142 2.51 -19.43 -6.70
CA HIS A 142 3.68 -19.23 -7.53
C HIS A 142 4.74 -18.56 -6.67
N VAL A 143 5.75 -19.35 -6.26
CA VAL A 143 6.85 -18.84 -5.45
C VAL A 143 7.84 -18.16 -6.37
N SER A 144 8.06 -16.88 -6.12
CA SER A 144 9.09 -16.07 -6.78
C SER A 144 10.25 -15.77 -5.82
N SER A 145 11.31 -15.16 -6.33
CA SER A 145 12.40 -14.59 -5.52
C SER A 145 12.55 -13.13 -5.92
N LEU A 146 11.54 -12.34 -5.54
CA LEU A 146 11.47 -10.93 -5.85
C LEU A 146 12.38 -10.16 -4.90
N GLU A 147 13.14 -9.22 -5.46
CA GLU A 147 13.96 -8.30 -4.70
C GLU A 147 13.37 -6.88 -4.81
N MET A 148 13.48 -6.12 -3.73
CA MET A 148 13.13 -4.71 -3.77
C MET A 148 14.22 -3.95 -4.51
N ASP A 149 13.87 -3.40 -5.67
CA ASP A 149 14.73 -2.45 -6.37
C ASP A 149 14.62 -1.06 -5.71
N PRO A 150 15.69 -0.53 -5.09
CA PRO A 150 15.68 0.77 -4.43
C PRO A 150 15.56 1.95 -5.41
N ASP A 151 15.91 1.75 -6.69
CA ASP A 151 15.89 2.79 -7.73
C ASP A 151 14.62 2.71 -8.59
N ALA A 152 13.76 1.72 -8.35
CA ALA A 152 12.54 1.53 -9.12
C ALA A 152 11.57 2.70 -8.98
N TYR A 153 10.91 3.02 -10.09
CA TYR A 153 9.84 4.01 -10.17
C TYR A 153 8.81 3.85 -9.03
N SER A 154 8.62 4.91 -8.25
CA SER A 154 7.79 4.89 -7.04
C SER A 154 7.09 6.24 -6.84
N PRO A 155 6.14 6.59 -7.74
CA PRO A 155 5.38 7.84 -7.65
C PRO A 155 4.47 7.83 -6.44
N ASP A 156 4.06 9.01 -5.98
CA ASP A 156 3.07 9.13 -4.92
C ASP A 156 1.70 8.66 -5.41
N SER A 157 0.87 8.16 -4.49
CA SER A 157 -0.52 7.82 -4.82
C SER A 157 -1.34 9.09 -5.06
N GLU A 158 -2.13 9.11 -6.12
CA GLU A 158 -2.99 10.24 -6.46
C GLU A 158 -4.46 9.95 -6.12
N ILE A 159 -5.23 10.99 -5.79
CA ILE A 159 -6.68 10.86 -5.69
C ILE A 159 -7.23 10.83 -7.12
N VAL A 160 -7.50 9.63 -7.63
CA VAL A 160 -8.17 9.47 -8.92
C VAL A 160 -9.68 9.57 -8.68
N MET A 161 -10.28 10.69 -9.05
CA MET A 161 -11.73 10.80 -9.11
C MET A 161 -12.23 9.95 -10.28
N GLU A 162 -12.74 8.76 -10.00
CA GLU A 162 -13.41 7.94 -11.02
C GLU A 162 -14.64 8.71 -11.52
N GLU A 163 -14.63 9.11 -12.80
CA GLU A 163 -15.82 9.61 -13.47
C GLU A 163 -16.88 8.51 -13.39
N LYS A 164 -17.95 8.75 -12.63
CA LYS A 164 -19.13 7.87 -12.67
C LYS A 164 -19.66 7.88 -14.09
N LYS A 165 -19.41 6.80 -14.84
CA LYS A 165 -20.15 6.48 -16.07
C LYS A 165 -21.57 6.08 -15.75
#